data_AF-A0A7S1ZZD9-F1
#
_entry.id   AF-A0A7S1ZZD9-F1
#
_cell.length_a   1.000
_cell.length_b   1.000
_cell.length_c   1.000
_cell.angle_alpha   90.00
_cell.angle_beta   90.00
_cell.angle_gamma   90.00
#
_symmetry.space_group_name_H-M   'P 1'
#
loop_
_entity.id
_entity.type
_entity.pdbx_description
1 polymer ?
#
loop_
_entity_poly.entity_id
_entity_poly.type
_entity_poly.pdbx_seq_one_letter_code
_entity_poly.pdbx_strand_id
1 'polypeptide(L)'
;IERLIVAHVAENLVFVPVMVGMVFFLIEFYGGDKFLAFTVLSVVWVGEVFSVISMRSVQGMQFFPRVFFLYFTLFHAYFFSCPFGFTYASLVSTGLFLTHSMLFFWNRYELPTILNGTGDVRAGGGRRQSGGGRAAHGFGDGGAEEVRPPPPPPPIH
;
A
#
# COMPACT_ATOMS: atom_id res chain seq x y z
N ILE A 1 -2.38 25.88 23.96
CA ILE A 1 -1.04 26.17 23.38
C ILE A 1 0.06 25.64 24.30
N GLU A 2 0.08 26.00 25.59
CA GLU A 2 1.07 25.49 26.56
C GLU A 2 1.13 23.96 26.65
N ARG A 3 -0.02 23.27 26.70
CA ARG A 3 -0.09 21.80 26.69
C ARG A 3 0.52 21.17 25.42
N LEU A 4 0.37 21.83 24.26
CA LEU A 4 0.91 21.36 22.98
C LEU A 4 2.44 21.53 22.96
N ILE A 5 2.94 22.66 23.46
CA ILE A 5 4.37 22.95 23.57
C ILE A 5 5.04 21.94 24.51
N VAL A 6 4.46 21.71 25.69
CA VAL A 6 4.99 20.76 26.67
C VAL A 6 5.00 19.33 26.11
N ALA A 7 3.92 18.91 25.43
CA ALA A 7 3.87 17.59 24.80
C ALA A 7 4.94 17.43 23.70
N HIS A 8 5.09 18.43 22.83
CA HIS A 8 6.07 18.39 21.75
C HIS A 8 7.52 18.41 22.26
N VAL A 9 7.80 19.22 23.29
CA VAL A 9 9.12 19.24 23.94
C VAL A 9 9.40 17.91 24.64
N ALA A 10 8.40 17.33 25.31
CA ALA A 10 8.55 16.04 25.95
C ALA A 10 8.85 14.93 24.92
N GLU A 11 8.14 14.88 23.80
CA GLU A 11 8.35 13.92 22.71
C GLU A 11 9.79 14.01 22.14
N ASN A 12 10.29 15.22 21.91
CA ASN A 12 11.67 15.42 21.47
C ASN A 12 12.69 15.04 22.56
N LEU A 13 12.37 15.27 23.83
CA LEU A 13 13.24 14.96 24.96
C LEU A 13 13.37 13.46 25.17
N VAL A 14 12.30 12.66 25.03
CA VAL A 14 12.42 11.19 25.09
C VAL A 14 13.02 10.60 23.81
N PHE A 15 12.85 11.25 22.66
CA PHE A 15 13.40 10.76 21.39
C PHE A 15 14.93 10.67 21.41
N VAL A 16 15.62 11.71 21.89
CA VAL A 16 17.10 11.76 21.93
C VAL A 16 17.73 10.61 22.75
N PRO A 17 17.39 10.39 24.02
CA PRO A 17 17.96 9.31 24.82
C PRO A 17 17.53 7.93 24.32
N VAL A 18 16.34 7.78 23.74
CA VAL A 18 15.94 6.51 23.12
C VAL A 18 16.83 6.20 21.92
N MET A 19 17.05 7.17 21.02
CA MET A 19 17.93 6.98 19.87
C MET A 19 19.38 6.70 20.28
N VAL A 20 19.93 7.49 21.21
CA VAL A 20 21.30 7.28 21.71
C VAL A 20 21.42 5.94 22.44
N GLY A 21 20.42 5.56 23.23
CA GLY A 21 20.36 4.28 23.94
C GLY A 21 20.33 3.09 22.98
N MET A 22 19.53 3.14 21.92
CA MET A 22 19.46 2.08 20.91
C MET A 22 20.77 1.94 20.13
N VAL A 23 21.40 3.06 19.72
CA VAL A 23 22.70 3.04 19.03
C VAL A 23 23.78 2.46 19.95
N PHE A 24 23.85 2.92 21.21
CA PHE A 24 24.84 2.46 22.17
C PHE A 24 24.67 0.97 22.49
N PHE A 25 23.42 0.55 22.70
CA PHE A 25 23.06 -0.85 22.91
C PHE A 25 23.48 -1.73 21.73
N LEU A 26 23.21 -1.30 20.49
CA LEU A 26 23.60 -2.05 19.29
C LEU A 26 25.12 -2.17 19.15
N ILE A 27 25.88 -1.11 19.43
CA ILE A 27 27.35 -1.16 19.35
C ILE A 27 27.91 -2.16 20.36
N GLU A 28 27.42 -2.15 21.60
CA GLU A 28 27.85 -3.10 22.63
C GLU A 28 27.43 -4.53 22.28
N PHE A 29 26.21 -4.71 21.77
CA PHE A 29 25.68 -6.01 21.35
C PHE A 29 26.49 -6.67 20.23
N TYR A 30 27.00 -5.87 19.28
CA TYR A 30 27.84 -6.34 18.18
C TYR A 30 29.34 -6.33 18.49
N GLY A 31 29.73 -6.33 19.77
CA GLY A 31 31.15 -6.45 20.16
C GLY A 31 32.01 -5.22 19.82
N GLY A 32 31.39 -4.03 19.72
CA GLY A 32 32.07 -2.78 19.42
C GLY A 32 32.05 -2.39 17.94
N ASP A 33 31.44 -3.19 17.06
CA ASP A 33 31.37 -2.95 15.62
C ASP A 33 30.36 -1.85 15.25
N LYS A 34 30.86 -0.60 15.20
CA LYS A 34 30.07 0.60 14.87
C LYS A 34 29.40 0.54 13.50
N PHE A 35 30.09 0.03 12.48
CA PHE A 35 29.54 -0.04 11.11
C PHE A 35 28.37 -1.01 11.04
N LEU A 36 28.51 -2.17 11.66
CA LEU A 36 27.46 -3.18 11.68
C LEU A 36 26.23 -2.68 12.43
N ALA A 37 26.42 -2.08 13.61
CA ALA A 37 25.37 -1.42 14.37
C ALA A 37 24.64 -0.35 13.53
N PHE A 38 25.38 0.51 12.83
CA PHE A 38 24.81 1.57 12.00
C PHE A 38 24.03 1.00 10.81
N THR A 39 24.55 -0.01 10.11
CA THR A 39 23.86 -0.62 8.97
C THR A 39 22.58 -1.33 9.41
N VAL A 40 22.60 -2.08 10.52
CA VAL A 40 21.39 -2.72 11.07
C VAL A 40 20.37 -1.66 11.47
N LEU A 41 20.80 -0.62 12.19
CA LEU A 41 19.91 0.49 12.59
C LEU A 41 19.29 1.17 11.37
N SER A 42 20.07 1.44 10.32
CA SER A 42 19.56 2.04 9.08
C SER A 42 18.51 1.15 8.40
N VAL A 43 18.69 -0.17 8.37
CA VAL A 43 17.71 -1.10 7.78
C VAL A 43 16.42 -1.12 8.61
N VAL A 44 16.52 -1.14 9.94
CA VAL A 44 15.36 -1.08 10.84
C VAL A 44 14.63 0.24 10.67
N TRP A 45 15.37 1.35 10.58
CA TRP A 45 14.81 2.69 10.46
C TRP A 45 14.04 2.88 9.14
N VAL A 46 14.62 2.42 8.02
CA VAL A 46 13.89 2.40 6.73
C VAL A 46 12.65 1.50 6.81
N GLY A 47 12.76 0.34 7.48
CA GLY A 47 11.65 -0.55 7.77
C GLY A 47 10.51 0.10 8.54
N GLU A 48 10.86 0.86 9.58
CA GLU A 48 9.92 1.59 10.43
C GLU A 48 9.22 2.72 9.67
N VAL A 49 9.99 3.54 8.95
CA VAL A 49 9.45 4.63 8.12
C VAL A 49 8.49 4.06 7.07
N PHE A 50 8.89 3.00 6.36
CA PHE A 50 8.03 2.35 5.38
C PHE A 50 6.76 1.75 6.02
N SER A 51 6.91 1.09 7.17
CA SER A 51 5.79 0.54 7.95
C SER A 51 4.76 1.63 8.27
N VAL A 52 5.19 2.79 8.77
CA VAL A 52 4.30 3.94 9.06
C VAL A 52 3.60 4.46 7.81
N ILE A 53 4.26 4.45 6.66
CA ILE A 53 3.71 4.93 5.38
C ILE A 53 2.70 3.93 4.80
N SER A 54 3.05 2.63 4.78
CA SER A 54 2.27 1.58 4.13
C SER A 54 1.14 1.00 4.98
N MET A 55 1.23 1.05 6.31
CA MET A 55 0.18 0.58 7.21
C MET A 55 -1.08 1.46 7.23
N ARG A 56 -1.16 2.50 6.40
CA ARG A 56 -2.42 3.21 6.13
C ARG A 56 -3.48 2.32 5.45
N SER A 57 -3.07 1.20 4.85
CA SER A 57 -3.97 0.19 4.28
C SER A 57 -4.14 -1.03 5.20
N VAL A 58 -5.39 -1.41 5.48
CA VAL A 58 -5.80 -2.50 6.40
C VAL A 58 -5.15 -3.85 6.07
N GLN A 59 -4.80 -4.09 4.80
CA GLN A 59 -4.16 -5.33 4.36
C GLN A 59 -2.66 -5.42 4.74
N GLY A 60 -1.98 -4.29 4.98
CA GLY A 60 -0.55 -4.25 5.30
C GLY A 60 -0.22 -4.47 6.79
N MET A 61 -1.12 -4.10 7.70
CA MET A 61 -0.87 -4.11 9.15
C MET A 61 -0.53 -5.49 9.74
N GLN A 62 -1.01 -6.56 9.12
CA GLN A 62 -0.86 -7.91 9.64
C GLN A 62 0.40 -8.61 9.11
N PHE A 63 0.69 -8.50 7.82
CA PHE A 63 1.76 -9.26 7.17
C PHE A 63 3.12 -8.55 7.26
N PHE A 64 3.13 -7.23 7.12
CA PHE A 64 4.37 -6.45 7.01
C PHE A 64 5.30 -6.56 8.23
N PRO A 65 4.82 -6.40 9.48
CA PRO A 65 5.69 -6.47 10.65
C PRO A 65 6.20 -7.90 10.89
N ARG A 66 5.41 -8.92 10.56
CA ARG A 66 5.81 -10.34 10.66
C ARG A 66 6.94 -10.69 9.71
N VAL A 67 6.84 -10.27 8.45
CA VAL A 67 7.85 -10.53 7.42
C VAL A 67 9.15 -9.78 7.75
N PHE A 68 9.05 -8.50 8.12
CA PHE A 68 10.21 -7.72 8.56
C PHE A 68 10.93 -8.37 9.74
N PHE A 69 10.19 -8.76 10.79
CA PHE A 69 10.76 -9.38 11.97
C PHE A 69 11.39 -10.75 11.66
N LEU A 70 10.77 -11.54 10.78
CA LEU A 70 11.31 -12.83 10.37
C LEU A 70 12.65 -12.69 9.64
N TYR A 71 12.76 -11.78 8.67
CA TYR A 71 14.02 -11.52 7.96
C TYR A 71 15.10 -10.94 8.89
N PHE A 72 14.71 -10.02 9.78
CA PHE A 72 15.61 -9.46 10.79
C PHE A 72 16.14 -10.55 11.74
N THR A 73 15.25 -11.43 12.21
CA THR A 73 15.61 -12.55 13.09
C THR A 73 16.48 -13.58 12.37
N LEU A 74 16.23 -13.86 11.09
CA LEU A 74 17.03 -14.78 10.29
C LEU A 74 18.48 -14.29 10.17
N PHE A 75 18.67 -12.99 9.94
CA PHE A 75 19.99 -12.37 9.94
C PHE A 75 20.69 -12.48 11.30
N HIS A 76 19.97 -12.24 12.41
CA HIS A 76 20.53 -12.38 13.76
C HIS A 76 20.91 -13.83 14.09
N ALA A 77 20.08 -14.80 13.69
CA ALA A 77 20.39 -16.22 13.84
C ALA A 77 21.63 -16.62 13.04
N TYR A 78 21.81 -16.07 11.84
CA TYR A 78 23.03 -16.25 11.04
C TYR A 78 24.26 -15.63 11.72
N PHE A 79 24.12 -14.41 12.27
CA PHE A 79 25.18 -13.74 13.03
C PHE A 79 25.67 -14.58 14.21
N PHE A 80 24.76 -15.21 14.95
CA PHE A 80 25.12 -16.10 16.07
C PHE A 80 25.71 -17.44 15.64
N SER A 81 25.37 -17.94 14.45
CA SER A 81 25.80 -19.26 14.00
C SER A 81 27.20 -19.27 13.37
N CYS A 82 27.58 -18.20 12.65
CA CYS A 82 28.87 -18.11 11.94
C CYS A 82 29.45 -16.68 11.97
N PRO A 83 30.29 -16.32 12.96
CA PRO A 83 30.84 -14.97 13.07
C PRO A 83 31.92 -14.61 12.03
N PHE A 84 32.48 -15.58 11.28
CA PHE A 84 33.67 -15.36 10.44
C PHE A 84 33.43 -15.28 8.91
N GLY A 85 32.20 -15.49 8.43
CA GLY A 85 31.93 -15.77 7.02
C GLY A 85 31.70 -14.55 6.13
N PHE A 86 30.51 -13.94 6.22
CA PHE A 86 30.01 -12.95 5.25
C PHE A 86 28.86 -12.10 5.82
N THR A 87 28.95 -11.69 7.09
CA THR A 87 27.87 -11.01 7.81
C THR A 87 27.34 -9.78 7.05
N TYR A 88 28.23 -8.94 6.52
CA TYR A 88 27.84 -7.76 5.74
C TYR A 88 27.08 -8.11 4.44
N ALA A 89 27.49 -9.16 3.72
CA ALA A 89 26.79 -9.59 2.51
C ALA A 89 25.40 -10.16 2.82
N SER A 90 25.27 -10.91 3.92
CA SER A 90 23.98 -11.41 4.41
C SER A 90 23.05 -10.28 4.86
N LEU A 91 23.63 -9.22 5.44
CA LEU A 91 22.90 -8.04 5.87
C LEU A 91 22.40 -7.26 4.66
N VAL A 92 23.27 -7.03 3.67
CA VAL A 92 22.90 -6.35 2.41
C VAL A 92 21.84 -7.12 1.64
N SER A 93 21.98 -8.45 1.52
CA SER A 93 20.96 -9.27 0.85
C SER A 93 19.62 -9.21 1.59
N THR A 94 19.62 -9.29 2.93
CA THR A 94 18.41 -9.13 3.74
C THR A 94 17.77 -7.75 3.56
N GLY A 95 18.57 -6.69 3.56
CA GLY A 95 18.12 -5.32 3.30
C GLY A 95 17.52 -5.14 1.89
N LEU A 96 18.14 -5.74 0.88
CA LEU A 96 17.62 -5.76 -0.49
C LEU A 96 16.31 -6.54 -0.58
N PHE A 97 16.20 -7.70 0.06
CA PHE A 97 14.96 -8.49 0.09
C PHE A 97 13.82 -7.74 0.79
N LEU A 98 14.12 -7.05 1.90
CA LEU A 98 13.17 -6.19 2.59
C LEU A 98 12.70 -5.05 1.67
N THR A 99 13.65 -4.36 1.03
CA THR A 99 13.35 -3.25 0.10
C THR A 99 12.60 -3.71 -1.13
N HIS A 100 12.93 -4.88 -1.67
CA HIS A 100 12.25 -5.49 -2.82
C HIS A 100 10.81 -5.87 -2.47
N SER A 101 10.59 -6.43 -1.27
CA SER A 101 9.24 -6.75 -0.77
C SER A 101 8.40 -5.49 -0.59
N MET A 102 9.00 -4.39 -0.11
CA MET A 102 8.38 -3.08 0.01
C MET A 102 7.95 -2.51 -1.35
N LEU A 103 8.86 -2.49 -2.32
CA LEU A 103 8.60 -2.02 -3.69
C LEU A 103 7.57 -2.89 -4.41
N PHE A 104 7.62 -4.21 -4.23
CA PHE A 104 6.65 -5.13 -4.82
C PHE A 104 5.24 -4.87 -4.29
N PHE A 105 5.10 -4.63 -2.98
CA PHE A 105 3.84 -4.20 -2.38
C PHE A 105 3.39 -2.87 -3.00
N TRP A 106 4.23 -1.84 -2.98
CA TRP A 106 3.90 -0.52 -3.55
C TRP A 106 3.40 -0.65 -4.99
N ASN A 107 4.14 -1.33 -5.86
CA ASN A 107 3.76 -1.52 -7.25
C ASN A 107 2.39 -2.21 -7.39
N ARG A 108 2.09 -3.21 -6.56
CA ARG A 108 0.81 -3.95 -6.62
C ARG A 108 -0.40 -3.18 -6.09
N TYR A 109 -0.23 -2.30 -5.10
CA TYR A 109 -1.33 -1.50 -4.53
C TYR A 109 -1.53 -0.16 -5.25
N GLU A 110 -0.49 0.41 -5.86
CA GLU A 110 -0.56 1.73 -6.50
C GLU A 110 -1.00 1.65 -7.98
N LEU A 111 -0.52 0.66 -8.74
CA LEU A 111 -0.93 0.41 -10.13
C LEU A 111 -2.45 0.28 -10.35
N PRO A 112 -3.22 -0.49 -9.56
CA PRO A 112 -4.65 -0.62 -9.79
C PRO A 112 -5.41 0.68 -9.54
N THR A 113 -4.93 1.52 -8.62
CA THR A 113 -5.58 2.81 -8.30
C THR A 113 -5.42 3.81 -9.45
N ILE A 114 -4.23 3.84 -10.07
CA ILE A 114 -3.94 4.71 -11.23
C ILE A 114 -4.66 4.19 -12.49
N LEU A 115 -4.69 2.86 -12.69
CA LEU A 115 -5.36 2.25 -13.83
C LEU A 115 -6.89 2.42 -13.76
N ASN A 116 -7.49 2.29 -12.57
CA ASN A 116 -8.91 2.58 -12.37
C ASN A 116 -9.25 4.08 -12.51
N GLY A 117 -8.36 4.99 -12.09
CA GLY A 117 -8.55 6.44 -12.27
C GLY A 117 -8.36 6.91 -13.72
N THR A 118 -7.49 6.26 -14.49
CA THR A 118 -7.22 6.62 -15.90
C THR A 118 -8.20 5.96 -16.87
N GLY A 119 -8.79 4.81 -16.50
CA GLY A 119 -9.81 4.12 -17.28
C GLY A 119 -11.12 4.88 -17.40
N ASP A 120 -11.51 5.64 -16.36
CA ASP A 120 -12.76 6.41 -16.35
C ASP A 120 -12.65 7.74 -17.12
N VAL A 121 -11.49 8.41 -17.07
CA VAL A 121 -11.26 9.66 -17.84
C VAL A 121 -11.24 9.40 -19.35
N ARG A 122 -10.76 8.24 -19.80
CA ARG A 122 -10.76 7.87 -21.23
C ARG A 122 -12.09 7.25 -21.70
N ALA A 123 -12.90 6.70 -20.79
CA ALA A 123 -14.26 6.23 -21.09
C ALA A 123 -15.31 7.37 -21.06
N GLY A 124 -15.04 8.47 -20.35
CA GLY A 124 -15.90 9.66 -20.31
C GLY A 124 -15.81 10.60 -21.52
N GLY A 125 -14.83 10.41 -22.42
CA GLY A 125 -14.61 11.24 -23.61
C GLY A 125 -15.45 10.89 -24.85
N GLY A 126 -16.48 10.03 -24.73
CA GLY A 126 -17.18 9.46 -25.89
C GLY A 126 -18.70 9.55 -25.91
N ARG A 127 -19.38 10.23 -24.96
CA ARG A 127 -20.85 10.25 -24.93
C ARG A 127 -21.47 11.56 -24.45
N ARG A 128 -21.18 12.71 -25.07
CA ARG A 128 -22.11 13.87 -25.08
C ARG A 128 -21.89 14.77 -26.30
N GLN A 129 -22.72 14.56 -27.33
CA GLN A 129 -23.12 15.40 -28.48
C GLN A 129 -23.33 14.44 -29.67
N SER A 130 -24.47 14.33 -30.35
CA SER A 130 -25.49 15.30 -30.69
C SER A 130 -26.80 14.54 -30.99
N GLY A 131 -27.81 14.72 -30.13
CA GLY A 131 -29.20 14.35 -30.42
C GLY A 131 -29.98 15.64 -30.63
N GLY A 132 -30.01 16.14 -31.85
CA GLY A 132 -30.59 17.45 -32.17
C GLY A 132 -30.80 17.68 -33.65
N GLY A 133 -31.35 16.69 -34.36
CA GLY A 133 -31.78 16.84 -35.75
C GLY A 133 -33.30 17.06 -35.83
N ARG A 134 -33.73 18.32 -35.95
CA ARG A 134 -35.05 18.66 -36.52
C ARG A 134 -34.93 18.58 -38.03
N ALA A 135 -35.69 17.67 -38.67
CA ALA A 135 -36.36 17.88 -39.97
C ALA A 135 -36.97 16.57 -40.48
N ALA A 136 -38.30 16.45 -40.44
CA ALA A 136 -39.19 15.78 -41.41
C ALA A 136 -40.59 15.74 -40.78
N HIS A 137 -41.50 16.66 -41.09
CA HIS A 137 -42.35 16.67 -42.29
C HIS A 137 -43.46 15.61 -42.25
N GLY A 138 -44.64 16.03 -41.78
CA GLY A 138 -45.89 15.72 -42.45
C GLY A 138 -46.81 14.64 -41.86
N PHE A 139 -48.09 15.03 -41.85
CA PHE A 139 -49.28 14.20 -42.03
C PHE A 139 -49.93 13.61 -40.77
N GLY A 140 -51.13 14.13 -40.46
CA GLY A 140 -52.00 13.63 -39.41
C GLY A 140 -52.84 12.45 -39.88
N ASP A 141 -53.40 11.73 -38.91
CA ASP A 141 -54.79 11.28 -38.94
C ASP A 141 -55.20 10.84 -37.54
N GLY A 142 -56.42 11.18 -37.14
CA GLY A 142 -57.01 10.76 -35.87
C GLY A 142 -57.60 9.36 -35.96
N GLY A 143 -57.79 8.70 -34.82
CA GLY A 143 -58.55 7.45 -34.77
C GLY A 143 -58.20 6.62 -33.55
N ALA A 144 -59.12 6.56 -32.60
CA ALA A 144 -59.04 5.67 -31.45
C ALA A 144 -59.16 4.22 -31.91
N GLU A 145 -58.20 3.37 -31.54
CA GLU A 145 -58.34 1.92 -31.68
C GLU A 145 -58.24 1.25 -30.31
N GLU A 146 -59.39 0.75 -29.89
CA GLU A 146 -59.69 0.06 -28.65
C GLU A 146 -59.02 -1.33 -28.64
N VAL A 147 -58.05 -1.52 -27.73
CA VAL A 147 -57.32 -2.78 -27.54
C VAL A 147 -58.23 -3.81 -26.88
N ARG A 148 -58.83 -4.71 -27.67
CA ARG A 148 -59.53 -5.91 -27.17
C ARG A 148 -58.50 -6.98 -26.73
N PRO A 149 -58.74 -7.70 -25.63
CA PRO A 149 -57.84 -8.79 -25.20
C PRO A 149 -57.96 -10.04 -26.09
N PRO A 150 -56.87 -10.81 -26.24
CA PRO A 150 -56.84 -12.01 -27.07
C PRO A 150 -57.60 -13.20 -26.45
N PRO A 151 -58.18 -14.10 -27.27
CA PRO A 151 -58.95 -15.26 -26.82
C PRO A 151 -58.07 -16.40 -26.22
N PRO A 152 -58.65 -17.25 -25.35
CA PRO A 152 -57.92 -18.33 -24.65
C PRO A 152 -57.53 -19.52 -25.56
N PRO A 153 -56.48 -20.28 -25.16
CA PRO A 153 -55.84 -21.29 -26.02
C PRO A 153 -56.62 -22.61 -26.14
N PRO A 154 -56.57 -23.29 -27.31
CA PRO A 154 -57.07 -24.66 -27.47
C PRO A 154 -56.05 -25.76 -27.04
N PRO A 155 -56.51 -26.99 -26.77
CA PRO A 155 -55.84 -27.98 -25.91
C PRO A 155 -54.73 -28.79 -26.58
N ILE A 156 -53.81 -29.29 -25.75
CA ILE A 156 -52.66 -30.15 -26.09
C ILE A 156 -53.11 -31.59 -26.33
N HIS A 157 -52.59 -32.20 -27.40
CA HIS A 157 -52.50 -33.65 -27.59
C HIS A 157 -51.08 -34.03 -27.98
#